data_AF-Q8ET64-F1
#
_entry.id   AF-Q8ET64-F1
#
_cell.length_a   1.000
_cell.length_b   1.000
_cell.length_c   1.000
_cell.angle_alpha   90.00
_cell.angle_beta   90.00
_cell.angle_gamma   90.00
#
_symmetry.space_group_name_H-M   'P 1'
#
loop_
_entity.id
_entity.type
_entity.pdbx_description
1 polymer ?
#
loop_
_entity_poly.entity_id
_entity_poly.type
_entity_poly.pdbx_seq_one_letter_code
_entity_poly.pdbx_strand_id
1 'polypeptide(L)'
;MYHFVEDKIKESIENGEFDDLPGKGKKLDVRDEFAGIPESMKQPLRILKRAGYLNEEQEKNASHLSERDLLLIATENQIEKKDADKRTAFQSFTKERNLDKSKTFKRYAQKIYQKFFGSNQNIS
;
A
#
# COMPACT_ATOMS: atom_id res chain seq x y z
N MET A 1 -11.77 16.04 24.86
CA MET A 1 -10.32 15.81 24.68
C MET A 1 -9.98 16.03 23.22
N TYR A 2 -9.67 17.30 22.89
CA TYR A 2 -9.06 17.85 21.66
C TYR A 2 -8.90 19.39 21.81
N HIS A 3 -9.42 19.99 22.88
CA HIS A 3 -9.30 21.43 23.20
C HIS A 3 -7.88 21.98 23.10
N PHE A 4 -6.84 21.24 23.53
CA PHE A 4 -5.47 21.71 23.36
C PHE A 4 -5.07 21.93 21.89
N VAL A 5 -5.60 21.13 20.97
CA VAL A 5 -5.37 21.31 19.52
C VAL A 5 -6.13 22.52 19.00
N GLU A 6 -7.39 22.69 19.43
CA GLU A 6 -8.22 23.84 19.06
C GLU A 6 -7.60 25.16 19.56
N ASP A 7 -7.17 25.19 20.83
CA ASP A 7 -6.53 26.35 21.44
C ASP A 7 -5.24 26.71 20.72
N LYS A 8 -4.42 25.71 20.36
CA LYS A 8 -3.18 25.92 19.62
C LYS A 8 -3.41 26.42 18.19
N ILE A 9 -4.43 25.90 17.50
CA ILE A 9 -4.82 26.42 16.17
C ILE A 9 -5.26 27.88 16.29
N LYS A 10 -6.04 28.21 17.32
CA LYS A 10 -6.54 29.56 17.56
C LYS A 10 -5.40 30.54 17.86
N GLU A 11 -4.46 30.16 18.72
CA GLU A 11 -3.25 30.92 19.01
C GLU A 11 -2.42 31.18 17.74
N SER A 12 -2.19 30.16 16.91
CA SER A 12 -1.49 30.33 15.61
C SER A 12 -2.23 31.26 14.64
N ILE A 13 -3.57 31.28 14.67
CA ILE A 13 -4.38 32.23 13.88
C ILE A 13 -4.19 33.66 14.42
N GLU A 14 -4.26 33.86 15.74
CA GLU A 14 -4.10 35.17 16.38
C GLU A 14 -2.68 35.73 16.17
N ASN A 15 -1.67 34.87 16.16
CA ASN A 15 -0.28 35.21 15.87
C ASN A 15 0.00 35.46 14.37
N GLY A 16 -0.98 35.24 13.49
CA GLY A 16 -0.81 35.41 12.04
C GLY A 16 0.12 34.38 11.40
N GLU A 17 0.34 33.22 12.02
CA GLU A 17 1.26 32.18 11.49
C GLU A 17 0.78 31.61 10.15
N PHE A 18 -0.53 31.74 9.85
CA PHE A 18 -1.12 31.35 8.56
C PHE A 18 -1.11 32.48 7.51
N ASP A 19 -0.64 33.68 7.85
CA ASP A 19 -0.67 34.83 6.95
C ASP A 19 0.43 34.83 5.89
N ASP A 20 1.48 34.03 6.01
CA ASP A 20 2.53 33.91 4.99
C ASP A 20 2.83 32.44 4.66
N LEU A 21 1.76 31.64 4.50
CA LEU A 21 1.93 30.25 4.11
C LEU A 21 2.63 30.13 2.74
N PRO A 22 3.52 29.14 2.56
CA PRO A 22 4.18 28.91 1.30
C PRO A 22 3.14 28.68 0.19
N GLY A 23 3.12 29.59 -0.78
CA GLY A 23 2.15 29.56 -1.89
C GLY A 23 1.00 30.57 -1.79
N LYS A 24 0.90 31.36 -0.71
CA LYS A 24 -0.11 32.42 -0.59
C LYS A 24 0.00 33.39 -1.78
N GLY A 25 -1.12 33.57 -2.50
CA GLY A 25 -1.21 34.45 -3.67
C GLY A 25 -0.47 33.97 -4.93
N LYS A 26 0.24 32.84 -4.89
CA LYS A 26 0.91 32.27 -6.08
C LYS A 26 -0.10 31.46 -6.89
N LYS A 27 0.00 31.51 -8.22
CA LYS A 27 -0.76 30.61 -9.10
C LYS A 27 -0.41 29.18 -8.76
N LEU A 28 -1.43 28.31 -8.67
CA LEU A 28 -1.22 26.88 -8.46
C LEU A 28 -0.38 26.35 -9.61
N ASP A 29 0.68 25.61 -9.30
CA ASP A 29 1.42 24.88 -10.31
C ASP A 29 0.53 23.73 -10.80
N VAL A 30 0.07 23.85 -12.05
CA VAL A 30 -0.78 22.84 -12.71
C VAL A 30 0.04 21.66 -13.23
N ARG A 31 1.37 21.71 -13.14
CA ARG A 31 2.23 20.57 -13.46
C ARG A 31 1.98 19.49 -12.43
N ASP A 32 1.38 18.40 -12.88
CA ASP A 32 1.20 17.21 -12.06
C ASP A 32 2.59 16.65 -11.71
N GLU A 33 2.89 16.58 -10.42
CA GLU A 33 4.14 16.01 -9.89
C GLU A 33 4.39 14.59 -10.40
N PHE A 34 3.30 13.87 -10.71
CA PHE A 34 3.31 12.51 -11.23
C PHE A 34 2.93 12.44 -12.71
N ALA A 35 3.31 13.45 -13.51
CA ALA A 35 3.11 13.44 -14.95
C ALA A 35 3.71 12.16 -15.57
N GLY A 36 2.94 11.48 -16.42
CA GLY A 36 3.34 10.21 -17.06
C GLY A 36 3.03 8.96 -16.24
N ILE A 37 2.59 9.08 -14.99
CA ILE A 37 2.10 7.95 -14.19
C ILE A 37 0.60 7.73 -14.44
N PRO A 38 0.12 6.47 -14.55
CA PRO A 38 -1.31 6.18 -14.66
C PRO A 38 -2.13 6.75 -13.50
N GLU A 39 -3.35 7.23 -13.77
CA GLU A 39 -4.19 7.89 -12.76
C GLU A 39 -4.48 7.01 -11.53
N SER A 40 -4.63 5.69 -11.73
CA SER A 40 -4.82 4.72 -10.64
C SER A 40 -3.65 4.69 -9.66
N MET A 41 -2.44 5.07 -10.09
CA MET A 41 -1.22 5.05 -9.30
C MET A 41 -0.89 6.40 -8.65
N LYS A 42 -1.34 7.51 -9.25
CA LYS A 42 -1.05 8.86 -8.74
C LYS A 42 -1.62 9.13 -7.36
N GLN A 43 -2.85 8.69 -7.08
CA GLN A 43 -3.48 8.94 -5.79
C GLN A 43 -2.78 8.14 -4.67
N PRO A 44 -2.55 6.82 -4.81
CA PRO A 44 -1.73 6.06 -3.87
C PRO A 44 -0.35 6.67 -3.59
N LEU A 45 0.41 7.02 -4.64
CA LEU A 45 1.74 7.64 -4.51
C LEU A 45 1.70 8.95 -3.73
N ARG A 46 0.73 9.82 -4.04
CA ARG A 46 0.56 11.12 -3.37
C ARG A 46 0.22 10.98 -1.89
N ILE A 47 -0.63 10.02 -1.55
CA ILE A 47 -0.98 9.73 -0.16
C ILE A 47 0.26 9.23 0.59
N LEU A 48 0.97 8.24 0.04
CA LEU A 48 2.15 7.65 0.67
C LEU A 48 3.30 8.68 0.83
N LYS A 49 3.51 9.52 -0.18
CA LYS A 49 4.47 10.63 -0.11
C LYS A 49 4.12 11.60 1.03
N ARG A 50 2.88 12.09 1.07
CA ARG A 50 2.44 13.06 2.09
C ARG A 50 2.46 12.49 3.51
N ALA A 51 2.23 11.18 3.64
CA ALA A 51 2.28 10.48 4.91
C ALA A 51 3.72 10.12 5.34
N GLY A 52 4.73 10.35 4.50
CA GLY A 52 6.13 10.05 4.81
C GLY A 52 6.51 8.58 4.70
N TYR A 53 5.75 7.78 3.95
CA TYR A 53 5.99 6.35 3.75
C TYR A 53 6.93 6.04 2.58
N LEU A 54 7.17 7.00 1.69
CA LEU A 54 8.13 6.84 0.59
C LEU A 54 9.51 7.31 1.03
N ASN A 55 10.53 6.52 0.72
CA ASN A 55 11.92 6.95 0.84
C ASN A 55 12.38 7.72 -0.42
N GLU A 56 13.54 8.38 -0.33
CA GLU A 56 14.04 9.23 -1.42
C GLU A 56 14.22 8.48 -2.76
N GLU A 57 14.63 7.21 -2.69
CA GLU A 57 14.79 6.36 -3.87
C GLU A 57 13.44 6.01 -4.52
N GLN A 58 12.42 5.67 -3.72
CA GLN A 58 11.08 5.38 -4.19
C GLN A 58 10.39 6.61 -4.79
N GLU A 59 10.63 7.80 -4.24
CA GLU A 59 10.12 9.04 -4.82
C GLU A 59 10.72 9.32 -6.20
N LYS A 60 12.04 9.17 -6.34
CA LYS A 60 12.75 9.35 -7.61
C LYS A 60 12.32 8.35 -8.68
N ASN A 61 12.04 7.11 -8.26
CA ASN A 61 11.68 6.01 -9.14
C ASN A 61 10.17 5.70 -9.14
N ALA A 62 9.32 6.67 -8.80
CA ALA A 62 7.88 6.46 -8.62
C ALA A 62 7.17 5.87 -9.86
N SER A 63 7.68 6.14 -11.07
CA SER A 63 7.18 5.58 -12.33
C SER A 63 7.41 4.07 -12.49
N HIS A 64 8.36 3.49 -11.74
CA HIS A 64 8.71 2.07 -11.76
C HIS A 64 7.97 1.25 -10.70
N LEU A 65 7.30 1.91 -9.76
CA LEU A 65 6.53 1.24 -8.71
C LEU A 65 5.27 0.62 -9.29
N SER A 66 4.95 -0.58 -8.84
CA SER A 66 3.69 -1.27 -9.14
C SER A 66 2.68 -1.07 -8.00
N GLU A 67 1.40 -1.35 -8.26
CA GLU A 67 0.35 -1.36 -7.22
C GLU A 67 0.72 -2.26 -6.03
N ARG A 68 1.39 -3.39 -6.31
CA ARG A 68 1.86 -4.31 -5.28
C ARG A 68 2.92 -3.65 -4.40
N ASP A 69 3.85 -2.91 -4.99
CA ASP A 69 4.92 -2.23 -4.23
C ASP A 69 4.33 -1.15 -3.31
N LEU A 70 3.34 -0.39 -3.80
CA LEU A 70 2.65 0.60 -2.98
C LEU A 70 1.90 -0.04 -1.81
N LEU A 71 1.28 -1.20 -2.01
CA LEU A 71 0.63 -1.95 -0.95
C LEU A 71 1.63 -2.48 0.09
N LEU A 72 2.79 -2.95 -0.35
CA LEU A 72 3.86 -3.40 0.55
C LEU A 72 4.38 -2.25 1.42
N ILE A 73 4.62 -1.09 0.79
CA ILE A 73 5.02 0.14 1.47
C ILE A 73 3.97 0.57 2.49
N ALA A 74 2.70 0.64 2.08
CA ALA A 74 1.59 1.07 2.93
C ALA A 74 1.35 0.15 4.14
N THR A 75 1.76 -1.11 4.05
CA THR A 75 1.50 -2.12 5.08
C THR A 75 2.75 -2.61 5.79
N GLU A 76 3.91 -2.00 5.56
CA GLU A 76 5.19 -2.44 6.14
C GLU A 76 5.42 -3.96 5.95
N ASN A 77 5.16 -4.45 4.74
CA ASN A 77 5.25 -5.88 4.37
C ASN A 77 4.31 -6.84 5.14
N GLN A 78 3.34 -6.34 5.92
CA GLN A 78 2.38 -7.19 6.64
C GLN A 78 1.52 -8.06 5.70
N ILE A 79 1.32 -7.62 4.45
CA ILE A 79 0.57 -8.40 3.45
C ILE A 79 1.30 -9.71 3.12
N GLU A 80 2.62 -9.70 2.95
CA GLU A 80 3.38 -10.92 2.64
C GLU A 80 3.33 -11.92 3.80
N LYS A 81 3.42 -11.40 5.03
CA LYS A 81 3.27 -12.20 6.25
C LYS A 81 1.91 -12.88 6.29
N LYS A 82 0.82 -12.13 6.04
CA LYS A 82 -0.54 -12.68 5.99
C LYS A 82 -0.70 -13.74 4.90
N ASP A 83 -0.07 -13.57 3.75
CA ASP A 83 -0.17 -14.55 2.67
C ASP A 83 0.62 -15.84 2.97
N ALA A 84 1.80 -15.72 3.60
CA ALA A 84 2.55 -16.86 4.11
C ALA A 84 1.76 -17.64 5.19
N ASP A 85 1.11 -16.93 6.10
CA ASP A 85 0.29 -17.52 7.16
C ASP A 85 -0.90 -18.29 6.57
N LYS A 86 -1.61 -17.71 5.59
CA LYS A 86 -2.72 -18.39 4.91
C LYS A 86 -2.26 -19.64 4.16
N ARG A 87 -1.07 -19.63 3.53
CA ARG A 87 -0.50 -20.81 2.85
C ARG A 87 -0.22 -21.92 3.85
N THR A 88 0.42 -21.60 4.97
CA THR A 88 0.72 -22.55 6.04
C THR A 88 -0.56 -23.14 6.63
N ALA A 89 -1.55 -22.29 6.93
CA ALA A 89 -2.86 -22.73 7.44
C ALA A 89 -3.57 -23.67 6.46
N PHE A 90 -3.55 -23.35 5.15
CA PHE A 90 -4.14 -24.21 4.13
C PHE A 90 -3.42 -25.56 4.02
N GLN A 91 -2.09 -25.58 4.06
CA GLN A 91 -1.32 -26.83 4.05
C GLN A 91 -1.65 -27.71 5.26
N SER A 92 -1.69 -27.16 6.47
CA SER A 92 -2.08 -27.90 7.67
C SER A 92 -3.48 -28.49 7.55
N PHE A 93 -4.46 -27.69 7.11
CA PHE A 93 -5.83 -28.14 6.88
C PHE A 93 -5.90 -29.31 5.89
N THR A 94 -5.15 -29.25 4.78
CA THR A 94 -5.17 -30.35 3.79
C THR A 94 -4.60 -31.66 4.33
N LYS A 95 -3.55 -31.58 5.17
CA LYS A 95 -2.91 -32.75 5.80
C LYS A 95 -3.80 -33.37 6.87
N GLU A 96 -4.39 -32.56 7.75
CA GLU A 96 -5.30 -33.04 8.81
C GLU A 96 -6.49 -33.82 8.25
N ARG A 97 -7.01 -33.38 7.11
CA ARG A 97 -8.16 -33.99 6.43
C ARG A 97 -7.76 -35.10 5.44
N ASN A 98 -6.47 -35.44 5.33
CA ASN A 98 -5.93 -36.39 4.34
C ASN A 98 -6.35 -36.07 2.88
N LEU A 99 -6.62 -34.80 2.58
CA LEU A 99 -7.11 -34.36 1.27
C LEU A 99 -6.01 -34.46 0.21
N ASP A 100 -4.76 -34.32 0.62
CA ASP A 100 -3.55 -34.53 -0.19
C ASP A 100 -3.46 -35.94 -0.81
N LYS A 101 -4.09 -36.94 -0.17
CA LYS A 101 -4.15 -38.32 -0.66
C LYS A 101 -5.23 -38.53 -1.72
N SER A 102 -6.22 -37.63 -1.80
CA SER A 102 -7.32 -37.73 -2.75
C SER A 102 -6.91 -37.25 -4.15
N LYS A 103 -7.05 -38.13 -5.15
CA LYS A 103 -6.76 -37.80 -6.55
C LYS A 103 -7.66 -36.69 -7.12
N THR A 104 -8.91 -36.61 -6.65
CA THR A 104 -9.84 -35.54 -7.06
C THR A 104 -9.39 -34.20 -6.48
N PHE A 105 -9.00 -34.19 -5.21
CA PHE A 105 -8.52 -32.98 -4.55
C PHE A 105 -7.26 -32.43 -5.21
N LYS A 106 -6.28 -33.26 -5.61
CA LYS A 106 -5.08 -32.78 -6.32
C LYS A 106 -5.40 -31.95 -7.58
N ARG A 107 -6.43 -32.33 -8.35
CA ARG A 107 -6.88 -31.58 -9.54
C ARG A 107 -7.49 -30.22 -9.18
N TYR A 108 -8.22 -30.14 -8.06
CA TYR A 108 -8.83 -28.89 -7.58
C TYR A 108 -7.86 -28.02 -6.79
N ALA A 109 -6.90 -28.61 -6.09
CA ALA A 109 -5.92 -27.93 -5.26
C ALA A 109 -5.16 -26.88 -6.07
N GLN A 110 -4.75 -27.20 -7.31
CA GLN A 110 -4.09 -26.24 -8.19
C GLN A 110 -4.94 -24.98 -8.44
N LYS A 111 -6.24 -25.14 -8.70
CA LYS A 111 -7.17 -24.01 -8.89
C LYS A 111 -7.35 -23.21 -7.60
N ILE A 112 -7.40 -23.88 -6.46
CA ILE A 112 -7.50 -23.25 -5.14
C ILE A 112 -6.23 -22.43 -4.87
N TYR A 113 -5.05 -23.01 -5.08
CA TYR A 113 -3.78 -22.32 -4.89
C TYR A 113 -3.67 -21.07 -5.77
N GLN A 114 -4.05 -21.20 -7.04
CA GLN A 114 -4.03 -20.09 -7.99
C GLN A 114 -5.00 -18.97 -7.60
N LYS A 115 -6.20 -19.32 -7.12
CA LYS A 115 -7.22 -18.34 -6.72
C LYS A 115 -6.86 -17.60 -5.43
N PHE A 116 -6.32 -18.30 -4.44
CA PHE A 116 -6.08 -17.74 -3.10
C PHE A 116 -4.70 -17.13 -2.91
N PHE A 117 -3.69 -17.57 -3.68
CA PHE A 117 -2.30 -17.16 -3.45
C PHE A 117 -1.59 -16.63 -4.70
N GLY A 118 -2.29 -16.50 -5.82
CA GLY A 118 -1.79 -15.93 -7.07
C GLY A 118 -0.90 -16.88 -7.88
N SER A 119 -0.84 -16.62 -9.18
CA SER A 119 0.06 -17.28 -10.15
C SER A 119 1.23 -16.37 -10.48
N ASN A 120 2.34 -16.52 -9.77
CA ASN A 120 3.69 -16.03 -10.11
C ASN A 120 4.67 -16.66 -9.10
N GLN A 121 5.81 -17.30 -9.37
CA GLN A 121 6.52 -17.91 -10.53
C GLN A 121 7.53 -18.90 -9.86
N ASN A 122 7.95 -19.94 -10.59
CA ASN A 122 9.00 -20.94 -10.29
C ASN A 122 8.75 -21.96 -9.16
N ILE A 123 8.08 -23.07 -9.55
CA ILE A 123 8.41 -24.38 -9.01
C ILE A 123 9.34 -25.02 -10.04
N SER A 124 10.65 -24.96 -9.77
CA SER A 124 11.59 -26.00 -10.19
C SER A 124 11.84 -26.90 -8.99
#